data_AF-A0A7C5HL62-F1
#
_entry.id   AF-A0A7C5HL62-F1
#
_cell.length_a   1.000
_cell.length_b   1.000
_cell.length_c   1.000
_cell.angle_alpha   90.00
_cell.angle_beta   90.00
_cell.angle_gamma   90.00
#
_symmetry.space_group_name_H-M   'P 1'
#
loop_
_entity.id
_entity.type
_entity.pdbx_description
1 polymer ?
#
loop_
_entity_poly.entity_id
_entity_poly.type
_entity_poly.pdbx_seq_one_letter_code
_entity_poly.pdbx_strand_id
1 'polypeptide(L)'
;MASNPTDEPFAAIMALAQETQRLAQLAVVQYTPVVESIVRSKSRDVHHIQHTLDRLLDFGFYDPMVELFRRLCRHFYFIDPAAAASYVLTYRDMWDPEEGDNEDA
;
A
#
# COMPACT_ATOMS: atom_id res chain seq x y z
N MET A 1 -39.01 -16.54 -3.11
CA MET A 1 -37.60 -16.70 -3.48
C MET A 1 -36.85 -16.82 -2.17
N ALA A 2 -36.43 -18.03 -1.80
CA ALA A 2 -35.69 -18.25 -0.56
C ALA A 2 -34.26 -17.78 -0.78
N SER A 3 -33.80 -16.80 -0.01
CA SER A 3 -32.40 -16.34 0.00
C SER A 3 -31.50 -17.53 0.33
N ASN A 4 -30.42 -17.72 -0.42
CA ASN A 4 -29.49 -18.83 -0.23
C ASN A 4 -28.70 -18.55 1.07
N PRO A 5 -28.55 -19.52 2.00
CA PRO A 5 -27.82 -19.32 3.27
C PRO A 5 -26.37 -18.84 3.10
N THR A 6 -25.79 -18.95 1.90
CA THR A 6 -24.44 -18.45 1.57
C THR A 6 -24.41 -16.96 1.18
N ASP A 7 -25.56 -16.33 0.92
CA ASP A 7 -25.64 -14.95 0.40
C ASP A 7 -25.34 -13.89 1.48
N GLU A 8 -25.74 -14.16 2.73
CA GLU A 8 -25.57 -13.22 3.86
C GLU A 8 -24.10 -13.02 4.27
N PRO A 9 -23.28 -14.06 4.50
CA PRO A 9 -21.86 -13.86 4.82
C PRO A 9 -21.08 -13.26 3.65
N PHE A 10 -21.41 -13.63 2.41
CA PHE A 10 -20.78 -13.04 1.23
C PHE A 10 -21.09 -11.54 1.09
N ALA A 11 -22.35 -11.15 1.31
CA ALA A 11 -22.75 -9.74 1.30
C ALA A 11 -22.02 -8.92 2.38
N ALA A 12 -21.83 -9.48 3.59
CA ALA A 12 -21.07 -8.83 4.65
C ALA A 12 -19.60 -8.63 4.28
N ILE A 13 -18.95 -9.63 3.68
CA ILE A 13 -17.56 -9.54 3.19
C ILE A 13 -17.45 -8.45 2.11
N MET A 14 -18.40 -8.42 1.16
CA MET A 14 -18.41 -7.40 0.10
C MET A 14 -18.61 -5.99 0.67
N ALA A 15 -19.45 -5.82 1.69
CA ALA A 15 -19.63 -4.53 2.36
C ALA A 15 -18.34 -4.08 3.08
N LEU A 16 -17.64 -5.01 3.75
CA LEU A 16 -16.34 -4.72 4.37
C LEU A 16 -15.30 -4.32 3.33
N ALA A 17 -15.19 -5.05 2.22
CA ALA A 17 -14.25 -4.74 1.14
C ALA A 17 -14.51 -3.35 0.53
N GLN A 18 -15.78 -2.96 0.37
CA GLN A 18 -16.14 -1.62 -0.10
C GLN A 18 -15.73 -0.53 0.89
N GLU A 19 -15.86 -0.78 2.20
CA GLU A 19 -15.45 0.20 3.21
C GLU A 19 -13.93 0.31 3.31
N THR A 20 -13.21 -0.80 3.22
CA THR A 20 -11.74 -0.80 3.10
C THR A 20 -11.28 -0.01 1.87
N GLN A 21 -11.96 -0.14 0.74
CA GLN A 21 -11.69 0.65 -0.47
C GLN A 21 -11.92 2.15 -0.25
N ARG A 22 -13.00 2.55 0.43
CA ARG A 22 -13.24 3.96 0.79
C ARG A 22 -12.18 4.52 1.73
N LEU A 23 -11.76 3.72 2.71
CA LEU A 23 -10.68 4.10 3.63
C LEU A 23 -9.37 4.31 2.87
N ALA A 24 -9.04 3.44 1.91
CA ALA A 24 -7.85 3.60 1.07
C ALA A 24 -7.92 4.89 0.21
N GLN A 25 -9.09 5.21 -0.35
CA GLN A 25 -9.30 6.47 -1.08
C GLN A 25 -9.07 7.69 -0.19
N LEU A 26 -9.62 7.69 1.02
CA LEU A 26 -9.41 8.77 1.98
C LEU A 26 -7.93 8.87 2.41
N ALA A 27 -7.28 7.73 2.66
CA ALA A 27 -5.88 7.67 3.02
C ALA A 27 -4.99 8.31 1.94
N VAL A 28 -5.25 8.04 0.66
CA VAL A 28 -4.52 8.67 -0.45
C VAL A 28 -4.66 10.19 -0.42
N VAL A 29 -5.87 10.72 -0.19
CA VAL A 29 -6.09 12.18 -0.05
C VAL A 29 -5.27 12.76 1.10
N GLN A 30 -5.19 12.06 2.23
CA GLN A 30 -4.45 12.52 3.42
C GLN A 30 -2.92 12.41 3.26
N TYR A 31 -2.42 11.32 2.68
CA TYR A 31 -0.98 11.08 2.56
C TYR A 31 -0.34 11.77 1.36
N THR A 32 -1.10 12.11 0.31
CA THR A 32 -0.58 12.86 -0.84
C THR A 32 0.19 14.13 -0.40
N PRO A 33 -0.41 15.09 0.35
CA PRO A 33 0.32 16.30 0.75
C PRO A 33 1.52 16.02 1.67
N VAL A 34 1.49 14.94 2.45
CA VAL A 34 2.61 14.52 3.32
C VAL A 34 3.80 14.08 2.47
N VAL A 35 3.58 13.12 1.55
CA VAL A 35 4.61 12.62 0.63
C VAL A 35 5.16 13.76 -0.23
N GLU A 36 4.29 14.62 -0.75
CA GLU A 36 4.72 15.77 -1.54
C GLU A 36 5.55 16.76 -0.74
N SER A 37 5.20 17.01 0.52
CA SER A 37 5.97 17.88 1.40
C SER A 37 7.37 17.32 1.64
N ILE A 38 7.49 16.02 1.95
CA ILE A 38 8.78 15.34 2.15
C ILE A 38 9.66 15.47 0.90
N VAL A 39 9.11 15.13 -0.27
CA VAL A 39 9.85 15.14 -1.53
C VAL A 39 10.24 16.56 -1.95
N ARG A 40 9.30 17.51 -1.88
CA ARG A 40 9.53 18.91 -2.30
C ARG A 40 10.53 19.63 -1.40
N SER A 41 10.47 19.40 -0.09
CA SER A 41 11.44 19.95 0.87
C SER A 41 12.79 19.25 0.82
N LYS A 42 12.91 18.14 0.07
CA LYS A 42 14.06 17.22 0.08
C LYS A 42 14.41 16.78 1.51
N SER A 43 13.40 16.53 2.33
CA SER A 43 13.60 16.15 3.72
C SER A 43 14.51 14.92 3.82
N ARG A 44 15.47 14.96 4.76
CA ARG A 44 16.37 13.86 5.09
C ARG A 44 16.05 13.23 6.45
N ASP A 45 14.87 13.55 7.00
CA ASP A 45 14.39 12.94 8.23
C ASP A 45 13.99 11.48 7.97
N VAL A 46 14.95 10.58 8.23
CA VAL A 46 14.80 9.14 7.99
C VAL A 46 13.61 8.57 8.77
N HIS A 47 13.43 8.96 10.03
CA HIS A 47 12.35 8.43 10.86
C HIS A 47 10.99 8.86 10.33
N HIS A 48 10.84 10.12 9.91
CA HIS A 48 9.60 10.59 9.29
C HIS A 48 9.30 9.88 7.96
N ILE A 49 10.33 9.64 7.15
CA ILE A 49 10.19 8.93 5.87
C ILE A 49 9.77 7.48 6.10
N GLN A 50 10.46 6.74 6.97
CA GLN A 50 10.15 5.35 7.31
C GLN A 50 8.75 5.22 7.89
N HIS A 51 8.41 6.06 8.86
CA HIS A 51 7.06 6.07 9.44
C HIS A 51 5.99 6.34 8.37
N THR A 52 6.25 7.24 7.43
CA THR A 52 5.32 7.48 6.32
C THR A 52 5.22 6.24 5.43
N LEU A 53 6.34 5.62 5.04
CA LEU A 53 6.34 4.40 4.22
C LEU A 53 5.57 3.24 4.86
N ASP A 54 5.72 3.03 6.18
CA ASP A 54 4.97 2.01 6.93
C ASP A 54 3.46 2.21 6.77
N ARG A 55 3.00 3.46 6.87
CA ARG A 55 1.58 3.81 6.71
C ARG A 55 1.06 3.64 5.28
N LEU A 56 1.92 3.84 4.27
CA LEU A 56 1.52 3.62 2.88
C LEU A 56 1.42 2.12 2.57
N LEU A 57 2.29 1.28 3.17
CA LEU A 57 2.25 -0.17 3.02
C LEU A 57 0.97 -0.81 3.54
N ASP A 58 0.34 -0.22 4.57
CA ASP A 58 -0.96 -0.66 5.11
C ASP A 58 -2.07 -0.71 4.03
N PHE A 59 -1.93 0.08 2.95
CA PHE A 59 -2.87 0.13 1.83
C PHE A 59 -2.26 -0.34 0.51
N GLY A 60 -1.28 -1.25 0.56
CA GLY A 60 -0.60 -1.76 -0.64
C GLY A 60 -1.50 -2.48 -1.65
N PHE A 61 -2.72 -2.87 -1.25
CA PHE A 61 -3.77 -3.37 -2.16
C PHE A 61 -4.39 -2.30 -3.08
N TYR A 62 -4.11 -1.01 -2.87
CA TYR A 62 -4.73 0.08 -3.62
C TYR A 62 -3.71 0.85 -4.46
N ASP A 63 -3.79 0.70 -5.80
CA ASP A 63 -2.79 1.22 -6.75
C ASP A 63 -2.38 2.69 -6.54
N PRO A 64 -3.30 3.64 -6.28
CA PRO A 64 -2.91 5.02 -6.04
C PRO A 64 -2.06 5.21 -4.78
N MET A 65 -2.22 4.36 -3.76
CA MET A 65 -1.32 4.35 -2.61
C MET A 65 0.07 3.85 -3.01
N VAL A 66 0.13 2.80 -3.83
CA VAL A 66 1.40 2.24 -4.30
C VAL A 66 2.20 3.27 -5.10
N GLU A 67 1.53 4.17 -5.83
CA GLU A 67 2.22 5.28 -6.51
C GLU A 67 2.87 6.27 -5.52
N LEU A 68 2.17 6.64 -4.44
CA LEU A 68 2.76 7.46 -3.37
C LEU A 68 3.93 6.73 -2.71
N PHE A 69 3.79 5.44 -2.43
CA PHE A 69 4.82 4.60 -1.84
C PHE A 69 6.08 4.55 -2.72
N ARG A 70 5.93 4.26 -4.03
CA ARG A 70 7.06 4.25 -4.98
C ARG A 70 7.73 5.61 -5.08
N ARG A 71 6.96 6.69 -5.11
CA ARG A 71 7.50 8.06 -5.16
C ARG A 71 8.35 8.37 -3.92
N LEU A 72 7.88 7.99 -2.73
CA LEU A 72 8.62 8.19 -1.50
C LEU A 72 9.87 7.27 -1.42
N CYS A 73 9.77 6.01 -1.86
CA CYS A 73 10.92 5.10 -1.97
C CYS A 73 12.01 5.66 -2.88
N ARG A 74 11.66 6.25 -4.03
CA ARG A 74 12.64 6.89 -4.93
C ARG A 74 13.37 8.06 -4.27
N HIS A 75 12.66 8.87 -3.49
CA HIS A 75 13.28 9.92 -2.70
C HIS A 75 14.20 9.35 -1.62
N PHE A 76 13.71 8.34 -0.89
CA PHE A 76 14.46 7.70 0.19
C PHE A 76 15.71 6.98 -0.31
N TYR A 77 15.70 6.44 -1.53
CA TYR A 77 16.85 5.79 -2.15
C TYR A 77 18.10 6.69 -2.23
N PHE A 78 17.93 8.00 -2.42
CA PHE A 78 19.05 8.96 -2.42
C PHE A 78 19.60 9.27 -1.01
N ILE A 79 18.96 8.75 0.04
CA ILE A 79 19.33 8.95 1.44
C ILE A 79 19.86 7.63 2.01
N ASP A 80 19.09 6.56 1.86
CA ASP A 80 19.43 5.20 2.29
C ASP A 80 18.91 4.19 1.24
N PRO A 81 19.74 3.78 0.28
CA PRO A 81 19.34 2.87 -0.78
C PRO A 81 19.05 1.45 -0.28
N ALA A 82 19.73 1.02 0.79
CA ALA A 82 19.51 -0.31 1.37
C ALA A 82 18.14 -0.40 2.05
N ALA A 83 17.79 0.63 2.84
CA ALA A 83 16.47 0.71 3.47
C ALA A 83 15.36 0.86 2.42
N ALA A 84 15.55 1.72 1.40
CA ALA A 84 14.57 1.85 0.32
C ALA A 84 14.34 0.54 -0.44
N ALA A 85 15.40 -0.23 -0.70
CA ALA A 85 15.27 -1.56 -1.30
C ALA A 85 14.52 -2.54 -0.39
N SER A 86 14.80 -2.52 0.93
CA SER A 86 14.08 -3.34 1.90
C SER A 86 12.58 -3.07 1.88
N TYR A 87 12.17 -1.80 1.81
CA TYR A 87 10.75 -1.43 1.71
C TYR A 87 10.09 -1.99 0.44
N VAL A 88 10.77 -1.92 -0.70
CA VAL A 88 10.27 -2.48 -1.96
C VAL A 88 10.11 -4.00 -1.87
N LEU A 89 11.04 -4.69 -1.20
CA LEU A 89 10.92 -6.14 -0.96
C LEU A 89 9.75 -6.44 -0.02
N THR A 90 9.60 -5.70 1.09
CA THR A 90 8.44 -5.85 2.00
C THR A 90 7.12 -5.66 1.27
N TYR A 91 7.03 -4.69 0.36
CA TYR A 91 5.83 -4.53 -0.48
C TYR A 91 5.56 -5.79 -1.31
N ARG A 92 6.59 -6.36 -1.94
CA ARG A 92 6.44 -7.56 -2.78
C ARG A 92 5.99 -8.76 -1.97
N ASP A 93 6.65 -9.02 -0.84
CA ASP A 93 6.33 -10.13 0.05
C ASP A 93 4.87 -10.06 0.58
N MET A 94 4.31 -8.86 0.73
CA MET A 94 2.95 -8.65 1.24
C MET A 94 1.87 -8.63 0.16
N TRP A 95 2.17 -8.10 -1.03
CA TRP A 95 1.14 -7.69 -1.99
C TRP A 95 1.36 -8.15 -3.43
N ASP A 96 2.58 -8.52 -3.81
CA ASP A 96 2.86 -9.03 -5.15
C ASP A 96 2.47 -10.52 -5.15
N PRO A 97 1.54 -10.96 -6.01
CA PRO A 97 1.22 -12.38 -6.10
C PRO A 97 2.50 -13.13 -6.44
N GLU A 98 2.82 -14.18 -5.68
CA GLU A 98 3.93 -15.07 -6.04
C GLU A 98 3.76 -15.46 -7.51
N GLU A 99 4.78 -15.16 -8.33
CA GLU A 99 4.85 -15.66 -9.72
C GLU A 99 4.75 -17.18 -9.61
N GLY A 100 3.59 -17.71 -10.01
CA GLY A 100 3.11 -18.98 -9.50
C GLY A 100 4.12 -20.12 -9.57
N ASP A 101 4.03 -21.01 -8.59
CA ASP A 101 4.33 -22.43 -8.76
C ASP A 101 3.47 -22.96 -9.93
N ASN A 102 3.92 -22.71 -11.16
CA ASN A 102 3.61 -23.51 -12.33
C ASN A 102 4.40 -24.82 -12.19
N GLU A 103 4.06 -25.62 -11.20
CA GLU A 103 4.34 -27.05 -11.15
C GLU A 103 3.07 -27.80 -11.55
N ASP A 104 2.81 -27.87 -12.86
CA ASP A 104 1.97 -28.91 -13.47
C ASP A 104 2.45 -29.07 -14.93
N ALA A 105 3.51 -29.86 -15.07
CA ALA A 105 4.02 -30.42 -16.32
C ALA A 105 3.65 -31.91 -16.42
#